data_AF-A0AAN9VER1-F1
#
_entry.id   AF-A0AAN9VER1-F1
#
_cell.length_a   1.000
_cell.length_b   1.000
_cell.length_c   1.000
_cell.angle_alpha   90.00
_cell.angle_beta   90.00
_cell.angle_gamma   90.00
#
_symmetry.space_group_name_H-M   'P 1'
#
loop_
_entity.id
_entity.type
_entity.pdbx_description
1 polymer ?
#
loop_
_entity_poly.entity_id
_entity_poly.type
_entity_poly.pdbx_seq_one_letter_code
_entity_poly.pdbx_strand_id
1 'polypeptide(L)'
;MLCPEVWNFPPPAAVHQFKRGNFAKDSTACDKIINLHHFNHLISVVLPNTSSVPDSLTSLLDVDSDYYKIQKVNISEFVNKEFIESFVKEGHLTVLSDSSRIDLEDCMCITPNGQLVLNLVRETYLELGLEGTSSAVSSGTAPRHT
;
A
#
# COMPACT_ATOMS: atom_id res chain seq x y z
N MET A 1 21.02 14.94 33.41
CA MET A 1 20.84 16.19 32.62
C MET A 1 20.08 15.83 31.37
N LEU A 2 18.84 16.30 31.24
CA LEU A 2 18.03 16.13 30.03
C LEU A 2 18.48 17.21 29.04
N CYS A 3 19.02 16.82 27.88
CA CYS A 3 19.42 17.77 26.83
C CYS A 3 18.18 18.43 26.21
N PRO A 4 17.96 19.74 26.40
CA PRO A 4 16.74 20.43 25.94
C PRO A 4 16.67 20.60 24.42
N GLU A 5 17.76 20.35 23.70
CA GLU A 5 17.85 20.44 22.24
C GLU A 5 17.07 19.34 21.51
N VAL A 6 16.68 18.26 22.21
CA VAL A 6 15.98 17.10 21.63
C VAL A 6 14.48 17.38 21.38
N TRP A 7 13.93 18.51 21.82
CA TRP A 7 12.48 18.75 21.79
C TRP A 7 12.01 19.87 20.85
N ASN A 8 12.91 20.53 20.14
CA ASN A 8 12.52 21.58 19.20
C ASN A 8 12.44 21.08 17.74
N PHE A 9 11.83 19.91 17.54
CA PHE A 9 11.55 19.41 16.20
C PHE A 9 10.33 20.15 15.62
N PRO A 10 10.41 20.66 14.38
CA PRO A 10 9.22 21.17 13.71
C PRO A 10 8.18 20.06 13.61
N PRO A 11 6.88 20.40 13.61
CA PRO A 11 5.84 19.41 13.40
C PRO A 11 6.10 18.66 12.08
N PRO A 12 5.83 17.35 12.02
CA PRO A 12 5.94 16.59 10.78
C PRO A 12 5.16 17.26 9.65
N ALA A 13 5.71 17.21 8.44
CA ALA A 13 5.01 17.74 7.28
C ALA A 13 3.70 16.96 7.06
N ALA A 14 2.56 17.65 7.17
CA ALA A 14 1.25 17.08 6.91
C ALA A 14 0.58 17.86 5.77
N VAL A 15 0.10 17.14 4.76
CA VAL A 15 -0.62 17.72 3.62
C VAL A 15 -2.02 17.13 3.62
N HIS A 16 -3.02 18.01 3.67
CA HIS A 16 -4.43 17.62 3.61
C HIS A 16 -5.09 18.27 2.40
N GLN A 17 -5.89 17.50 1.66
CA GLN A 17 -6.68 18.01 0.53
C GLN A 17 -8.16 17.81 0.84
N PHE A 18 -8.93 18.90 0.80
CA PHE A 18 -10.38 18.87 0.96
C PHE A 18 -11.05 19.23 -0.38
N LYS A 19 -11.93 18.35 -0.86
CA LYS A 19 -12.75 18.60 -2.04
C LYS A 19 -14.21 18.43 -1.69
N ARG A 20 -15.01 19.44 -2.02
CA ARG A 20 -16.47 19.39 -1.92
C ARG A 20 -17.02 19.23 -3.33
N GLY A 21 -17.90 18.26 -3.52
CA GLY A 21 -18.45 17.92 -4.82
C GLY A 21 -19.85 17.33 -4.70
N ASN A 22 -20.41 16.97 -5.86
CA ASN A 22 -21.64 16.20 -5.95
C ASN A 22 -21.33 14.89 -6.66
N PHE A 23 -21.60 13.76 -6.01
CA PHE A 23 -21.30 12.43 -6.54
C PHE A 23 -21.84 12.22 -7.96
N ALA A 24 -23.05 12.73 -8.28
CA ALA A 24 -23.63 12.57 -9.62
C ALA A 24 -22.82 13.26 -10.75
N LYS A 25 -22.05 14.30 -10.42
CA LYS A 25 -21.18 15.02 -11.38
C LYS A 25 -19.73 14.54 -11.30
N ASP A 26 -19.29 14.14 -10.11
CA ASP A 26 -17.90 13.87 -9.79
C ASP A 26 -17.58 12.37 -9.68
N SER A 27 -18.53 11.46 -9.95
CA SER A 27 -18.35 9.99 -9.85
C SER A 27 -17.05 9.54 -10.50
N THR A 28 -16.80 9.95 -11.75
CA THR A 28 -15.59 9.56 -12.49
C THR A 28 -14.29 10.03 -11.83
N ALA A 29 -14.31 11.15 -11.10
CA ALA A 29 -13.15 11.64 -10.37
C ALA A 29 -12.96 10.87 -9.05
N CYS A 30 -14.05 10.51 -8.37
CA CYS A 30 -14.02 9.63 -7.20
C CYS A 30 -13.48 8.24 -7.58
N ASP A 31 -13.97 7.66 -8.67
CA ASP A 31 -13.54 6.35 -9.16
C ASP A 31 -12.04 6.34 -9.46
N LYS A 32 -11.53 7.41 -10.08
CA LYS A 32 -10.08 7.55 -10.32
C LYS A 32 -9.27 7.55 -9.02
N ILE A 33 -9.73 8.25 -7.99
CA ILE A 33 -9.01 8.32 -6.71
C ILE A 33 -9.03 6.95 -6.02
N ILE A 34 -10.18 6.28 -6.00
CA ILE A 34 -10.34 4.95 -5.40
C ILE A 34 -9.46 3.95 -6.15
N ASN A 35 -9.51 3.94 -7.48
CA ASN A 35 -8.75 3.01 -8.31
C ASN A 35 -7.24 3.26 -8.26
N LEU A 36 -6.78 4.46 -7.91
CA LEU A 36 -5.34 4.75 -7.69
C LEU A 36 -4.83 4.25 -6.33
N HIS A 37 -5.72 3.97 -5.37
CA HIS A 37 -5.36 3.58 -4.01
C HIS A 37 -5.54 2.07 -3.79
N HIS A 38 -4.56 1.30 -4.25
CA HIS A 38 -4.65 -0.16 -4.32
C HIS A 38 -4.59 -0.89 -2.96
N PHE A 39 -3.90 -0.32 -1.97
CA PHE A 39 -3.63 -0.99 -0.69
C PHE A 39 -4.45 -0.35 0.44
N ASN A 40 -5.51 -1.04 0.88
CA ASN A 40 -6.40 -0.57 1.94
C ASN A 40 -6.33 -1.52 3.14
N HIS A 41 -5.98 -0.99 4.32
CA HIS A 41 -5.93 -1.78 5.56
C HIS A 41 -7.24 -1.68 6.36
N LEU A 42 -7.92 -0.54 6.30
CA LEU A 42 -9.10 -0.28 7.11
C LEU A 42 -10.10 0.57 6.34
N ILE A 43 -11.35 0.12 6.32
CA ILE A 43 -12.49 0.89 5.85
C ILE A 43 -13.41 1.08 7.05
N SER A 44 -13.80 2.33 7.32
CA SER A 44 -14.71 2.67 8.41
C SER A 44 -15.81 3.59 7.89
N VAL A 45 -17.06 3.26 8.21
CA VAL A 45 -18.23 4.00 7.79
C VAL A 45 -19.05 4.37 9.03
N VAL A 46 -19.41 5.65 9.14
CA VAL A 46 -20.23 6.16 10.24
C VAL A 46 -21.59 6.58 9.70
N LEU A 47 -22.65 5.95 10.21
CA LEU A 47 -24.04 6.24 9.86
C LEU A 47 -24.70 7.00 11.03
N PRO A 48 -24.85 8.33 10.94
CA PRO A 48 -25.52 9.09 11.98
C PRO A 48 -27.02 8.79 11.99
N ASN A 49 -27.63 8.78 13.19
CA ASN A 49 -29.07 8.65 13.40
C ASN A 49 -29.71 7.35 12.87
N THR A 50 -28.94 6.28 12.72
CA THR A 50 -29.46 4.95 12.37
C THR A 50 -29.50 4.04 13.60
N SER A 51 -30.63 3.37 13.83
CA SER A 51 -30.80 2.41 14.93
C SER A 51 -30.13 1.05 14.67
N SER A 52 -29.93 0.71 13.40
CA SER A 52 -29.29 -0.53 12.95
C SER A 52 -28.63 -0.32 11.59
N VAL A 53 -27.63 -1.13 11.28
CA VAL A 53 -26.96 -1.13 9.96
C VAL A 53 -27.89 -1.82 8.94
N PRO A 54 -28.11 -1.24 7.74
CA PRO A 54 -28.89 -1.88 6.70
C PRO A 54 -28.27 -3.20 6.24
N ASP A 55 -29.08 -4.25 6.09
CA ASP A 55 -28.61 -5.59 5.69
C ASP A 55 -27.85 -5.58 4.36
N SER A 56 -28.27 -4.72 3.42
CA SER A 56 -27.59 -4.54 2.14
C SER A 56 -26.14 -4.10 2.29
N LEU A 57 -25.85 -3.26 3.30
CA LEU A 57 -24.49 -2.79 3.56
C LEU A 57 -23.66 -3.91 4.20
N THR A 58 -24.24 -4.62 5.17
CA THR A 58 -23.59 -5.76 5.81
C THR A 58 -23.21 -6.83 4.79
N SER A 59 -24.15 -7.20 3.90
CA SER A 59 -23.88 -8.19 2.86
C SER A 59 -22.79 -7.76 1.87
N LEU A 60 -22.67 -6.46 1.59
CA LEU A 60 -21.61 -5.95 0.70
C LEU A 60 -20.24 -6.02 1.37
N LEU A 61 -20.17 -5.74 2.67
CA LEU A 61 -18.93 -5.81 3.42
C LEU A 61 -18.46 -7.27 3.60
N ASP A 62 -19.38 -8.22 3.77
CA ASP A 62 -19.03 -9.62 3.96
C ASP A 62 -18.45 -10.28 2.69
N VAL A 63 -18.86 -9.86 1.49
CA VAL A 63 -18.46 -10.52 0.22
C VAL A 63 -17.03 -10.17 -0.21
N ASP A 64 -16.59 -8.93 0.01
CA ASP A 64 -15.31 -8.41 -0.52
C ASP A 64 -14.21 -8.26 0.54
N SER A 65 -14.37 -8.85 1.72
CA SER A 65 -13.43 -8.69 2.85
C SER A 65 -12.37 -9.79 2.98
N ASP A 66 -12.44 -10.84 2.17
CA ASP A 66 -11.52 -11.97 2.28
C ASP A 66 -10.14 -11.65 1.69
N TYR A 67 -9.10 -11.91 2.47
CA TYR A 67 -7.71 -11.83 2.02
C TYR A 67 -6.89 -12.99 2.56
N TYR A 68 -5.84 -13.35 1.83
CA TYR A 68 -4.97 -14.47 2.19
C TYR A 68 -3.65 -13.95 2.77
N LYS A 69 -3.24 -14.55 3.89
CA LYS A 69 -1.88 -14.39 4.44
C LYS A 69 -1.09 -15.66 4.19
N ILE A 70 -0.06 -15.55 3.36
CA ILE A 70 0.83 -16.65 3.03
C ILE A 70 2.19 -16.40 3.68
N GLN A 71 2.77 -17.42 4.31
CA GLN A 71 4.04 -17.31 5.02
C GLN A 71 5.17 -17.96 4.24
N LYS A 72 6.38 -17.39 4.35
CA LYS A 72 7.63 -17.93 3.79
C LYS A 72 7.57 -18.17 2.27
N VAL A 73 6.92 -17.25 1.55
CA VAL A 73 6.89 -17.27 0.08
C VAL A 73 8.18 -16.67 -0.46
N ASN A 74 8.82 -17.36 -1.40
CA ASN A 74 9.97 -16.82 -2.12
C ASN A 74 9.47 -15.87 -3.22
N ILE A 75 10.12 -14.71 -3.36
CA ILE A 75 9.79 -13.69 -4.37
C ILE A 75 9.89 -14.27 -5.78
N SER A 76 10.77 -15.26 -6.00
CA SER A 76 10.90 -15.95 -7.29
C SER A 76 9.63 -16.63 -7.78
N GLU A 77 8.70 -17.00 -6.88
CA GLU A 77 7.43 -17.62 -7.27
C GLU A 77 6.50 -16.62 -7.98
N PHE A 78 6.60 -15.33 -7.64
CA PHE A 78 5.77 -14.29 -8.26
C PHE A 78 6.17 -13.97 -9.71
N VAL A 79 7.37 -14.34 -10.12
CA VAL A 79 7.86 -14.19 -11.51
C VAL A 79 7.73 -15.49 -12.31
N ASN A 80 7.24 -16.57 -11.71
CA ASN A 80 7.01 -17.82 -12.40
C ASN A 80 5.91 -17.63 -13.46
N LYS A 81 6.13 -18.21 -14.64
CA LYS A 81 5.19 -18.14 -15.77
C LYS A 81 3.80 -18.64 -15.40
N GLU A 82 3.72 -19.75 -14.67
CA GLU A 82 2.43 -20.34 -14.26
C GLU A 82 1.63 -19.38 -13.36
N PHE A 83 2.33 -18.70 -12.45
CA PHE A 83 1.73 -17.70 -11.58
C PHE A 83 1.22 -16.50 -12.36
N ILE A 84 2.05 -15.96 -13.26
CA ILE A 84 1.69 -14.80 -14.10
C ILE A 84 0.48 -15.12 -14.99
N GLU A 85 0.49 -16.29 -15.64
CA GLU A 85 -0.60 -16.70 -16.53
C GLU A 85 -1.90 -16.92 -15.75
N SER A 86 -1.84 -17.51 -14.56
CA SER A 86 -3.05 -17.84 -13.80
C SER A 86 -3.65 -16.66 -13.03
N PHE A 87 -2.82 -15.76 -12.48
CA PHE A 87 -3.28 -14.73 -11.54
C PHE A 87 -3.12 -13.30 -12.05
N VAL A 88 -2.06 -13.03 -12.81
CA VAL A 88 -1.74 -11.66 -13.26
C VAL A 88 -2.43 -11.32 -14.58
N LYS A 89 -2.55 -12.29 -15.49
CA LYS A 89 -3.19 -12.07 -16.81
C LYS A 89 -4.70 -12.25 -16.80
N GLU A 90 -5.21 -13.18 -16.01
CA GLU A 90 -6.64 -13.53 -15.98
C GLU A 90 -7.44 -12.67 -14.98
N GLY A 91 -6.77 -11.80 -14.20
CA GLY A 91 -7.45 -11.01 -13.18
C GLY A 91 -6.62 -9.86 -12.59
N HIS A 92 -7.11 -9.33 -11.47
CA HIS A 92 -6.42 -8.30 -10.69
C HIS A 92 -5.89 -8.89 -9.39
N LEU A 93 -4.58 -8.82 -9.21
CA LEU A 93 -3.90 -9.32 -8.03
C LEU A 93 -3.26 -8.16 -7.27
N THR A 94 -3.50 -8.10 -5.97
CA THR A 94 -2.81 -7.18 -5.06
C THR A 94 -2.06 -8.00 -4.01
N VAL A 95 -0.76 -7.76 -3.87
CA VAL A 95 0.09 -8.43 -2.88
C VAL A 95 0.89 -7.39 -2.13
N LEU A 96 1.03 -7.56 -0.82
CA LEU A 96 1.85 -6.69 0.03
C LEU A 96 2.65 -7.56 1.00
N SER A 97 3.93 -7.23 1.19
CA SER A 97 4.72 -7.85 2.25
C SER A 97 4.15 -7.48 3.62
N ASP A 98 3.80 -8.50 4.41
CA ASP A 98 3.27 -8.29 5.75
C ASP A 98 4.39 -7.99 6.74
N SER A 99 4.15 -7.04 7.64
CA SER A 99 4.96 -6.74 8.82
C SER A 99 6.38 -6.26 8.57
N SER A 100 6.74 -5.94 7.33
CA SER A 100 8.03 -5.35 6.98
C SER A 100 8.02 -3.84 7.25
N ARG A 101 8.96 -3.35 8.07
CA ARG A 101 9.10 -1.90 8.29
C ARG A 101 9.72 -1.25 7.07
N ILE A 102 8.94 -0.46 6.35
CA ILE A 102 9.36 0.16 5.07
C ILE A 102 10.63 0.99 5.15
N ASP A 103 11.04 1.44 6.33
CA ASP A 103 12.27 2.21 6.51
C ASP A 103 13.48 1.33 6.87
N LEU A 104 13.28 0.13 7.41
CA LEU A 104 14.34 -0.71 7.98
C LEU A 104 14.60 -2.00 7.21
N GLU A 105 13.58 -2.53 6.54
CA GLU A 105 13.61 -3.89 5.98
C GLU A 105 13.22 -3.88 4.50
N ASP A 106 13.58 -4.94 3.78
CA ASP A 106 13.13 -5.15 2.42
C ASP A 106 11.61 -5.35 2.38
N CYS A 107 10.95 -4.62 1.49
CA CYS A 107 9.51 -4.67 1.30
C CYS A 107 9.20 -4.97 -0.18
N MET A 108 8.04 -5.58 -0.43
CA MET A 108 7.57 -5.78 -1.80
C MET A 108 6.07 -5.57 -1.91
N CYS A 109 5.62 -5.19 -3.09
CA CYS A 109 4.21 -5.22 -3.43
C CYS A 109 3.98 -5.57 -4.90
N ILE A 110 2.78 -6.09 -5.20
CA ILE A 110 2.29 -6.30 -6.55
C ILE A 110 1.06 -5.43 -6.73
N THR A 111 1.07 -4.59 -7.76
CA THR A 111 -0.09 -3.75 -8.11
C THR A 111 -1.10 -4.55 -8.94
N PRO A 112 -2.38 -4.12 -8.96
CA PRO A 112 -3.42 -4.74 -9.81
C PRO A 112 -3.09 -4.78 -11.31
N ASN A 113 -2.11 -3.99 -11.75
CA ASN A 113 -1.61 -3.94 -13.13
C ASN A 113 -0.50 -4.99 -13.40
N GLY A 114 -0.16 -5.83 -12.42
CA GLY A 114 0.87 -6.85 -12.54
C GLY A 114 2.30 -6.34 -12.37
N GLN A 115 2.50 -5.14 -11.82
CA GLN A 115 3.85 -4.62 -11.55
C GLN A 115 4.33 -5.10 -10.18
N LEU A 116 5.45 -5.83 -10.16
CA LEU A 116 6.19 -6.16 -8.95
C LEU A 116 7.12 -5.00 -8.60
N VAL A 117 6.86 -4.35 -7.47
CA VAL A 117 7.68 -3.26 -6.94
C VAL A 117 8.42 -3.78 -5.70
N LEU A 118 9.74 -3.61 -5.70
CA LEU A 118 10.61 -3.95 -4.59
C LEU A 118 11.08 -2.65 -3.95
N ASN A 119 11.10 -2.58 -2.63
CA ASN A 119 11.74 -1.48 -1.90
C ASN A 119 12.80 -2.09 -1.00
N LEU A 120 14.05 -1.95 -1.43
CA LEU A 120 15.17 -2.69 -0.90
C LEU A 120 16.12 -1.79 -0.09
N VAL A 121 16.73 -2.38 0.92
CA VAL A 121 17.91 -1.80 1.56
C VAL A 121 19.12 -1.89 0.62
N ARG A 122 20.11 -1.04 0.88
CA ARG A 122 21.28 -0.88 -0.01
C ARG A 122 22.01 -2.20 -0.24
N GLU A 123 22.21 -2.98 0.82
CA GLU A 123 22.92 -4.25 0.78
C GLU A 123 22.22 -5.23 -0.17
N THR A 124 20.93 -5.48 0.06
CA THR A 124 20.12 -6.38 -0.78
C THR A 124 20.03 -5.90 -2.23
N TYR A 125 19.87 -4.59 -2.46
CA TYR A 125 19.83 -4.04 -3.82
C TYR A 125 21.13 -4.32 -4.60
N LEU A 126 22.29 -4.11 -3.97
CA LEU A 126 23.59 -4.35 -4.60
C LEU A 126 23.84 -5.85 -4.84
N GLU A 127 23.38 -6.71 -3.93
CA GLU A 127 23.48 -8.17 -4.09
C GLU A 127 22.60 -8.69 -5.23
N LEU A 128 21.39 -8.17 -5.37
CA LEU A 128 20.47 -8.57 -6.44
C LEU A 128 20.91 -8.05 -7.82
N GLY A 129 21.64 -6.93 -7.88
CA GLY A 129 22.15 -6.37 -9.13
C GLY A 129 21.06 -5.91 -10.11
N LEU A 130 19.87 -5.59 -9.59
CA LEU A 130 18.75 -5.10 -10.38
C LEU A 130 18.92 -3.60 -10.68
N GLU A 131 18.38 -3.16 -11.82
CA GLU A 131 18.28 -1.73 -12.11
C GLU A 131 17.12 -1.12 -11.33
N GLY A 132 17.41 -0.04 -10.59
CA GLY A 132 16.42 0.69 -9.81
C GLY A 132 16.85 2.13 -9.53
N THR A 133 16.00 2.85 -8.80
CA THR A 133 16.17 4.27 -8.47
C THR A 133 16.16 4.47 -6.96
N SER A 134 16.77 5.55 -6.45
CA SER A 134 16.74 5.81 -5.02
C SER A 134 15.37 6.37 -4.59
N SER A 135 14.73 5.73 -3.62
CA SER A 135 13.33 6.01 -3.24
C SER A 135 13.18 7.05 -2.13
N ALA A 136 14.19 7.24 -1.28
CA ALA A 136 14.17 8.25 -0.22
C ALA A 136 15.60 8.75 0.10
N VAL A 137 15.74 10.07 0.20
CA VAL A 137 16.93 10.74 0.74
C VAL A 137 16.54 11.38 2.07
N SER A 138 16.53 10.61 3.15
CA SER A 138 16.58 11.19 4.49
C SER A 138 18.01 11.60 4.79
N SER A 139 18.21 12.83 5.24
CA SER A 139 19.51 13.36 5.65
C SER A 139 20.03 12.63 6.89
N GLY A 140 20.70 11.48 6.68
CA GLY A 140 21.37 10.71 7.73
C GLY A 140 21.14 9.21 7.70
N THR A 141 20.32 8.67 6.80
CA THR A 141 20.08 7.21 6.66
C THR A 141 20.56 6.72 5.30
N ALA A 142 20.99 5.45 5.22
CA ALA A 142 21.47 4.87 3.96
C ALA A 142 20.37 4.93 2.88
N PRO A 143 20.72 5.24 1.62
CA PRO A 143 19.73 5.39 0.55
C PRO A 143 19.02 4.06 0.28
N ARG A 144 17.69 4.12 0.15
CA ARG A 144 16.84 3.00 -0.26
C ARG A 144 16.66 2.99 -1.78
N HIS A 145 16.35 1.82 -2.33
CA HIS A 145 16.22 1.62 -3.76
C HIS A 145 14.88 0.94 -4.12
N THR A 146 14.23 1.44 -5.18
CA THR A 146 13.00 0.89 -5.78
C THR A 146 13.15 0.64 -7.26
#